data_AF-A0A453EV12-F1
#
_entry.id   AF-A0A453EV12-F1
#
_cell.length_a   1.000
_cell.length_b   1.000
_cell.length_c   1.000
_cell.angle_alpha   90.00
_cell.angle_beta   90.00
_cell.angle_gamma   90.00
#
_symmetry.space_group_name_H-M   'P 1'
#
loop_
_entity.id
_entity.type
_entity.pdbx_description
1 polymer ?
#
loop_
_entity_poly.entity_id
_entity_poly.type
_entity_poly.pdbx_seq_one_letter_code
_entity_poly.pdbx_strand_id
1 'polypeptide(L)'
;MAAPYSPSPSPSHPTAAALVLLLLLLHVALLGKCAAAANVTFRPGEELRRYRRVQALLTRLNKPSLRTIQSPDGDLIDCVPAHLQPAFDYPRLRGQRPLVMHPSR
;
A
#
# COMPACT_ATOMS: atom_id res chain seq x y z
N MET A 1 -33.81 70.64 25.94
CA MET A 1 -33.61 70.54 24.48
C MET A 1 -32.32 69.78 24.24
N ALA A 2 -32.42 68.49 23.93
CA ALA A 2 -31.27 67.63 23.60
C ALA A 2 -31.20 67.50 22.07
N ALA A 3 -30.01 67.66 21.50
CA ALA A 3 -29.77 67.37 20.08
C ALA A 3 -29.57 65.85 19.89
N PRO A 4 -30.01 65.25 18.76
CA PRO A 4 -29.83 63.83 18.53
C PRO A 4 -28.39 63.52 18.09
N TYR A 5 -27.80 62.46 18.64
CA TYR A 5 -26.56 61.90 18.10
C TYR A 5 -26.90 61.16 16.80
N SER A 6 -26.16 61.46 15.73
CA SER A 6 -26.17 60.68 14.49
C SER A 6 -24.88 59.88 14.44
N PRO A 7 -24.91 58.55 14.23
CA PRO A 7 -23.68 57.79 14.01
C PRO A 7 -23.18 58.03 12.58
N SER A 8 -21.91 58.41 12.45
CA SER A 8 -21.22 58.42 11.15
C SER A 8 -20.85 56.98 10.75
N PRO A 9 -21.00 56.59 9.47
CA PRO A 9 -20.58 55.26 9.03
C PRO A 9 -19.06 55.23 8.91
N SER A 10 -18.42 54.36 9.69
CA SER A 10 -17.00 54.03 9.53
C SER A 10 -16.76 53.31 8.21
N PRO A 11 -15.72 53.65 7.43
CA PRO A 11 -15.45 53.01 6.16
C PRO A 11 -14.91 51.59 6.40
N SER A 12 -15.73 50.57 6.21
CA SER A 12 -15.24 49.20 6.05
C SER A 12 -14.46 49.14 4.73
N HIS A 13 -13.14 49.27 4.82
CA HIS A 13 -12.26 49.41 3.67
C HIS A 13 -12.36 48.20 2.70
N PRO A 14 -12.48 48.44 1.38
CA PRO A 14 -12.52 47.38 0.36
C PRO A 14 -11.23 46.52 0.30
N THR A 15 -10.17 46.96 0.99
CA THR A 15 -8.87 46.27 1.07
C THR A 15 -8.93 44.98 1.88
N ALA A 16 -9.73 44.92 2.95
CA ALA A 16 -9.88 43.70 3.75
C ALA A 16 -10.61 42.61 2.96
N ALA A 17 -11.68 42.98 2.25
CA ALA A 17 -12.41 42.06 1.39
C ALA A 17 -11.54 41.54 0.23
N ALA A 18 -10.73 42.41 -0.38
CA ALA A 18 -9.80 42.03 -1.44
C ALA A 18 -8.70 41.07 -0.94
N LEU A 19 -8.17 41.29 0.27
CA LEU A 19 -7.20 40.39 0.89
C LEU A 19 -7.79 39.01 1.22
N VAL A 20 -9.02 38.97 1.76
CA VAL A 20 -9.73 37.72 2.02
C VAL A 20 -9.99 36.95 0.72
N LEU A 21 -10.40 37.65 -0.34
CA LEU A 21 -10.61 37.04 -1.65
C LEU A 21 -9.28 36.50 -2.24
N LEU A 22 -8.19 37.25 -2.12
CA LEU A 22 -6.87 36.83 -2.58
C LEU A 22 -6.37 35.58 -1.82
N LEU A 23 -6.52 35.56 -0.50
CA LEU A 23 -6.18 34.41 0.33
C LEU A 23 -7.04 33.19 -0.03
N LEU A 24 -8.33 33.37 -0.27
CA LEU A 24 -9.24 32.29 -0.68
C LEU A 24 -8.83 31.70 -2.04
N LEU A 25 -8.53 32.56 -3.02
CA LEU A 25 -8.07 32.15 -4.35
C LEU A 25 -6.73 31.40 -4.27
N LEU A 26 -5.81 31.86 -3.42
CA LEU A 26 -4.53 31.19 -3.19
C LEU A 26 -4.71 29.81 -2.54
N HIS A 27 -5.61 29.69 -1.56
CA HIS A 27 -5.94 28.40 -0.91
C HIS A 27 -6.57 27.43 -1.91
N VAL A 28 -7.52 27.87 -2.73
CA VAL A 28 -8.15 27.04 -3.78
C VAL A 28 -7.12 26.60 -4.82
N ALA A 29 -6.24 27.51 -5.25
CA ALA A 29 -5.18 27.20 -6.21
C ALA A 29 -4.13 26.25 -5.64
N LEU A 30 -3.83 26.32 -4.34
CA LEU A 30 -2.89 25.41 -3.67
C LEU A 30 -3.54 24.04 -3.42
N LEU A 31 -4.83 23.97 -3.07
CA LEU A 31 -5.60 22.72 -3.02
C LEU A 31 -5.68 22.04 -4.40
N GLY A 32 -5.86 22.83 -5.47
CA GLY A 32 -5.99 22.33 -6.84
C GLY A 32 -4.68 21.78 -7.45
N LYS A 33 -3.52 22.00 -6.83
CA LYS A 33 -2.21 21.50 -7.30
C LYS A 33 -1.88 20.10 -6.80
N CYS A 34 -2.68 19.53 -5.90
CA CYS A 34 -2.50 18.16 -5.41
C CYS A 34 -3.23 17.14 -6.30
N ALA A 35 -2.95 17.16 -7.60
CA ALA A 35 -3.32 16.07 -8.50
C ALA A 35 -2.44 16.05 -9.76
N ALA A 36 -1.12 16.17 -9.60
CA ALA A 36 -0.25 15.39 -10.47
C ALA A 36 -0.38 13.91 -10.05
N ALA A 37 -1.58 13.37 -10.22
CA ALA A 37 -1.88 11.98 -9.95
C ALA A 37 -0.95 11.18 -10.86
N ALA A 38 -0.15 10.31 -10.24
CA ALA A 38 0.60 9.31 -10.98
C ALA A 38 -0.36 8.69 -12.02
N ASN A 39 0.01 8.72 -13.30
CA ASN A 39 -0.78 8.18 -14.41
C ASN A 39 -0.80 6.64 -14.38
N VAL A 40 -1.21 6.07 -13.24
CA VAL A 40 -1.49 4.65 -13.10
C VAL A 40 -2.91 4.45 -13.60
N THR A 41 -3.07 4.42 -14.92
CA THR A 41 -4.33 3.99 -15.51
C THR A 41 -4.48 2.51 -15.24
N PHE A 42 -5.50 2.09 -14.48
CA PHE A 42 -5.80 0.67 -14.31
C PHE A 42 -6.10 0.07 -15.68
N ARG A 43 -5.37 -0.98 -16.07
CA ARG A 43 -5.53 -1.68 -17.36
C ARG A 43 -6.08 -3.09 -17.10
N PRO A 44 -7.42 -3.28 -17.05
CA PRO A 44 -8.03 -4.52 -16.56
C PRO A 44 -7.52 -5.77 -17.27
N GLY A 45 -7.31 -5.70 -18.59
CA GLY A 45 -6.81 -6.83 -19.38
C GLY A 45 -5.35 -7.20 -19.06
N GLU A 46 -4.50 -6.22 -18.74
CA GLU A 46 -3.11 -6.46 -18.37
C GLU A 46 -2.99 -7.03 -16.96
N GLU A 47 -3.74 -6.45 -16.01
CA GLU A 47 -3.81 -6.92 -14.62
C GLU A 47 -4.36 -8.35 -14.53
N LEU A 48 -5.39 -8.68 -15.31
CA LEU A 48 -5.91 -10.05 -15.38
C LEU A 48 -4.86 -11.04 -15.91
N ARG A 49 -4.09 -10.65 -16.94
CA ARG A 49 -2.98 -11.47 -17.45
C ARG A 49 -1.86 -11.63 -16.42
N ARG A 50 -1.54 -10.58 -15.66
CA ARG A 50 -0.57 -10.63 -14.56
C ARG A 50 -1.04 -11.56 -13.45
N TYR A 51 -2.29 -11.41 -13.00
CA TYR A 51 -2.90 -12.26 -11.98
C TYR A 51 -2.88 -13.75 -12.37
N ARG A 52 -3.27 -14.08 -13.60
CA ARG A 52 -3.23 -15.47 -14.10
C ARG A 52 -1.82 -16.06 -14.09
N ARG A 53 -0.80 -15.27 -14.45
CA ARG A 53 0.60 -15.70 -14.38
C ARG A 53 1.05 -15.97 -12.95
N VAL A 54 0.69 -15.10 -12.01
CA VAL A 54 0.98 -15.29 -10.58
C VAL A 54 0.30 -16.55 -10.06
N GLN A 55 -0.99 -16.74 -10.33
CA GLN A 55 -1.72 -17.93 -9.92
C GLN A 55 -1.10 -19.21 -10.49
N ALA A 56 -0.79 -19.25 -11.79
CA ALA A 56 -0.14 -20.41 -12.40
C ALA A 56 1.23 -20.72 -11.79
N LEU A 57 2.00 -19.70 -11.40
CA LEU A 57 3.27 -19.88 -10.70
C LEU A 57 3.05 -20.40 -9.27
N LEU A 58 2.11 -19.84 -8.52
CA LEU A 58 1.79 -20.28 -7.17
C LEU A 58 1.31 -21.73 -7.17
N THR A 59 0.46 -22.14 -8.11
CA THR A 59 0.05 -23.55 -8.26
C THR A 59 1.23 -24.49 -8.50
N ARG A 60 2.29 -24.03 -9.20
CA ARG A 60 3.49 -24.83 -9.44
C ARG A 60 4.44 -24.88 -8.23
N LEU A 61 4.53 -23.78 -7.47
CA LEU A 61 5.42 -23.67 -6.31
C LEU A 61 4.82 -24.31 -5.06
N ASN A 62 3.50 -24.18 -4.88
CA ASN A 62 2.79 -24.73 -3.73
C ASN A 62 2.70 -26.25 -3.84
N LYS A 63 3.12 -26.92 -2.77
CA LYS A 63 3.15 -28.37 -2.67
C LYS A 63 2.26 -28.77 -1.50
N PRO A 64 1.56 -29.92 -1.57
CA PRO A 64 0.65 -30.32 -0.51
C PRO A 64 1.43 -30.52 0.78
N SER A 65 0.93 -29.91 1.87
CA SER A 65 1.50 -30.08 3.19
C SER A 65 1.13 -31.47 3.74
N LEU A 66 2.06 -32.09 4.47
CA LEU A 66 1.81 -33.32 5.22
C LEU A 66 1.17 -33.02 6.58
N ARG A 67 1.58 -31.90 7.17
CA ARG A 67 1.12 -31.41 8.45
C ARG A 67 1.48 -29.94 8.59
N THR A 68 0.70 -29.23 9.38
CA THR A 68 1.03 -27.88 9.83
C THR A 68 1.55 -27.97 11.26
N ILE A 69 2.68 -27.31 11.54
CA ILE A 69 3.21 -27.16 12.90
C ILE A 69 3.10 -25.69 13.30
N GLN A 70 3.01 -25.42 14.59
CA GLN A 70 3.06 -24.06 15.12
C GLN A 70 4.43 -23.82 15.76
N SER A 71 5.08 -22.71 15.40
CA SER A 71 6.32 -22.29 16.05
C SER A 71 6.03 -21.73 17.45
N PRO A 72 7.04 -21.64 18.34
CA PRO A 72 6.89 -20.96 19.63
C PRO A 72 6.42 -19.51 19.51
N ASP A 73 6.75 -18.85 18.39
CA ASP A 73 6.36 -17.47 18.08
C ASP A 73 4.92 -17.36 17.53
N GLY A 74 4.27 -18.51 17.27
CA GLY A 74 2.88 -18.60 16.82
C GLY A 74 2.70 -18.79 15.30
N ASP A 75 3.79 -18.83 14.53
CA ASP A 75 3.73 -19.03 13.07
C ASP A 75 3.23 -20.43 12.72
N LEU A 76 2.31 -20.52 11.76
CA LEU A 76 1.87 -21.80 11.18
C LEU A 76 2.76 -22.17 10.00
N ILE A 77 3.49 -23.27 10.14
CA ILE A 77 4.46 -23.76 9.15
C ILE A 77 3.95 -25.06 8.54
N ASP A 78 3.67 -25.01 7.25
CA ASP A 78 3.28 -26.17 6.46
C ASP A 78 4.51 -27.01 6.09
N CYS A 79 4.59 -28.21 6.64
CA CYS A 79 5.66 -29.16 6.39
C CYS A 79 5.41 -29.91 5.07
N VAL A 80 6.40 -29.90 4.17
CA VAL A 80 6.37 -30.68 2.92
C VAL A 80 7.48 -31.75 2.91
N PRO A 81 7.35 -32.85 2.15
CA PRO A 81 8.42 -33.84 2.03
C PRO A 81 9.72 -33.19 1.57
N ALA A 82 10.86 -33.58 2.17
CA ALA A 82 12.16 -32.98 1.88
C ALA A 82 12.50 -32.99 0.37
N HIS A 83 12.34 -34.13 -0.30
CA HIS A 83 12.61 -34.28 -1.74
C HIS A 83 11.67 -33.45 -2.63
N LEU A 84 10.54 -33.01 -2.09
CA LEU A 84 9.63 -32.12 -2.77
C LEU A 84 9.92 -30.66 -2.42
N GLN A 85 10.92 -30.29 -1.61
CA GLN A 85 11.14 -28.87 -1.38
C GLN A 85 11.56 -28.13 -2.68
N PRO A 86 11.04 -26.91 -2.95
CA PRO A 86 11.39 -26.13 -4.15
C PRO A 86 12.91 -25.91 -4.35
N ALA A 87 13.69 -25.92 -3.27
CA ALA A 87 15.15 -25.81 -3.36
C ALA A 87 15.78 -26.90 -4.25
N PHE A 88 15.18 -28.09 -4.33
CA PHE A 88 15.67 -29.21 -5.14
C PHE A 88 15.38 -29.09 -6.63
N ASP A 89 14.60 -28.09 -7.04
CA ASP A 89 14.41 -27.74 -8.46
C ASP A 89 15.68 -27.06 -9.03
N TYR A 90 16.58 -26.58 -8.16
CA TYR A 90 17.85 -26.02 -8.57
C TYR A 90 18.86 -27.12 -8.98
N PRO A 91 19.50 -27.03 -10.17
CA PRO A 91 20.33 -28.12 -10.71
C PRO A 91 21.44 -28.61 -9.77
N ARG A 92 22.06 -27.70 -8.99
CA ARG A 92 23.15 -28.04 -8.07
C ARG A 92 22.68 -28.77 -6.81
N LEU A 93 21.41 -28.62 -6.44
CA LEU A 93 20.84 -29.23 -5.24
C LEU A 93 20.08 -30.52 -5.55
N ARG A 94 19.76 -30.78 -6.82
CA ARG A 94 19.02 -31.96 -7.24
C ARG A 94 19.70 -33.27 -6.77
N GLY A 95 18.95 -34.11 -6.07
CA GLY A 95 19.46 -35.38 -5.53
C GLY A 95 20.27 -35.28 -4.23
N GLN A 96 20.54 -34.07 -3.73
CA GLN A 96 21.12 -33.85 -2.41
C GLN A 96 20.05 -34.14 -1.33
N ARG A 97 20.49 -34.58 -0.14
CA ARG A 97 19.61 -34.71 1.04
C ARG A 97 19.92 -33.57 2.01
N PRO A 98 18.91 -32.95 2.64
CA PRO A 98 19.16 -32.01 3.73
C PRO A 98 19.99 -32.68 4.83
N LEU A 99 20.88 -31.90 5.44
CA LEU A 99 21.59 -32.36 6.63
C LEU A 99 20.56 -32.69 7.71
N VAL A 100 20.66 -33.88 8.29
CA VAL A 100 19.86 -34.25 9.45
C VAL A 100 20.51 -33.59 10.65
N MET A 101 19.89 -32.55 11.18
CA MET A 101 20.29 -32.03 12.48
C MET A 101 20.01 -33.09 13.54
N HIS A 102 21.05 -33.52 14.24
CA HIS A 102 20.87 -34.21 15.50
C HIS A 102 20.58 -33.16 16.58
N PRO A 103 19.58 -33.39 17.45
CA PRO A 103 19.40 -32.54 18.62
C PRO A 103 20.72 -32.52 19.40
N SER A 104 21.23 -31.33 19.68
CA SER A 104 22.27 -31.17 20.69
C SER A 104 21.71 -31.70 22.00
N ARG A 105 22.28 -32.83 22.44
CA ARG A 105 21.84 -33.58 23.61
C ARG A 105 21.99 -32.73 24.87
#